data_AF-M3I2P3-F1
#
_entry.id   AF-M3I2P3-F1
#
_cell.length_a   1.000
_cell.length_b   1.000
_cell.length_c   1.000
_cell.angle_alpha   90.00
_cell.angle_beta   90.00
_cell.angle_gamma   90.00
#
_symmetry.space_group_name_H-M   'P 1'
#
loop_
_entity.id
_entity.type
_entity.pdbx_description
1 polymer ?
#
loop_
_entity_poly.entity_id
_entity_poly.type
_entity_poly.pdbx_seq_one_letter_code
_entity_poly.pdbx_strand_id
1 'polypeptide(L)'
;MSFSHAEFHDASNFNNTKFKKSTNFDKTFFAQEATFCDADFCSEANFYNATFKNEANFKSNNREVSFNRADFSNATFESSAYFNNRTFSDFTNFHEVKFKDTACFFNVKFNCPMNFFSCIFGSNLNLINCKANFSYRSLQDLVCKQSQDKYEKIKFINNLPDGFRLIKYTLNSVGSNLDAAIFHRNELYCKEIEIENNLEYSPQQKNANQKRNKAQKKF
;
A
#
# COMPACT_ATOMS: atom_id res chain seq x y z
N MET A 1 13.65 -10.53 -11.06
CA MET A 1 13.64 -11.95 -10.65
C MET A 1 12.19 -12.36 -10.45
N SER A 2 11.78 -13.58 -10.77
CA SER A 2 10.39 -14.00 -10.61
C SER A 2 10.30 -15.30 -9.82
N PHE A 3 9.40 -15.29 -8.85
CA PHE A 3 8.90 -16.40 -8.04
C PHE A 3 7.37 -16.46 -8.12
N SER A 4 6.77 -15.85 -9.14
CA SER A 4 5.32 -15.82 -9.29
C SER A 4 4.77 -17.24 -9.36
N HIS A 5 3.70 -17.51 -8.60
CA HIS A 5 3.07 -18.82 -8.42
C HIS A 5 4.01 -19.89 -7.82
N ALA A 6 5.17 -19.52 -7.27
CA ALA A 6 6.03 -20.47 -6.57
C ALA A 6 5.42 -20.87 -5.22
N GLU A 7 5.72 -22.09 -4.78
CA GLU A 7 5.38 -22.59 -3.46
C GLU A 7 6.66 -22.92 -2.71
N PHE A 8 6.84 -22.30 -1.54
CA PHE A 8 7.93 -22.60 -0.62
C PHE A 8 7.36 -23.36 0.58
N HIS A 9 7.61 -24.68 0.61
CA HIS A 9 7.11 -25.54 1.70
C HIS A 9 7.97 -25.49 2.96
N ASP A 10 9.24 -25.09 2.83
CA ASP A 10 10.16 -24.86 3.93
C ASP A 10 10.38 -23.36 4.17
N ALA A 11 11.08 -23.03 5.27
CA ALA A 11 11.42 -21.65 5.59
C ALA A 11 12.21 -21.00 4.44
N SER A 12 11.81 -19.78 4.07
CA SER A 12 12.41 -19.02 2.97
C SER A 12 13.21 -17.85 3.52
N ASN A 13 14.45 -17.70 3.04
CA ASN A 13 15.36 -16.67 3.52
C ASN A 13 15.89 -15.83 2.36
N PHE A 14 15.43 -14.57 2.32
CA PHE A 14 15.88 -13.52 1.42
C PHE A 14 16.57 -12.38 2.18
N ASN A 15 17.01 -12.64 3.42
CA ASN A 15 17.62 -11.62 4.27
C ASN A 15 18.85 -11.01 3.61
N ASN A 16 19.08 -9.73 3.84
CA ASN A 16 20.22 -8.96 3.30
C ASN A 16 20.32 -8.95 1.76
N THR A 17 19.33 -9.45 1.04
CA THR A 17 19.36 -9.52 -0.42
C THR A 17 19.09 -8.15 -1.04
N LYS A 18 19.87 -7.75 -2.06
CA LYS A 18 19.62 -6.53 -2.83
C LYS A 18 18.99 -6.86 -4.18
N PHE A 19 17.68 -6.65 -4.30
CA PHE A 19 16.93 -6.81 -5.54
C PHE A 19 17.06 -5.54 -6.39
N LYS A 20 18.07 -5.50 -7.26
CA LYS A 20 18.37 -4.33 -8.11
C LYS A 20 17.33 -4.08 -9.22
N LYS A 21 16.60 -5.11 -9.63
CA LYS A 21 15.56 -5.07 -10.66
C LYS A 21 14.23 -5.52 -10.07
N SER A 22 13.14 -5.30 -10.80
CA SER A 22 11.80 -5.72 -10.38
C SER A 22 11.79 -7.20 -9.97
N THR A 23 11.13 -7.46 -8.85
CA THR A 23 11.02 -8.80 -8.25
C THR A 23 9.56 -9.15 -8.05
N ASN A 24 9.17 -10.34 -8.52
CA ASN A 24 7.79 -10.76 -8.58
C ASN A 24 7.54 -11.99 -7.71
N PHE A 25 6.68 -11.84 -6.70
CA PHE A 25 6.12 -12.85 -5.81
C PHE A 25 4.59 -12.93 -5.95
N ASP A 26 4.05 -12.53 -7.10
CA ASP A 26 2.61 -12.64 -7.40
C ASP A 26 2.12 -14.08 -7.18
N LYS A 27 1.09 -14.25 -6.35
CA LYS A 27 0.50 -15.54 -5.96
C LYS A 27 1.51 -16.55 -5.40
N THR A 28 2.64 -16.08 -4.87
CA THR A 28 3.57 -16.96 -4.17
C THR A 28 2.96 -17.44 -2.86
N PHE A 29 3.15 -18.71 -2.55
CA PHE A 29 2.73 -19.33 -1.30
C PHE A 29 3.96 -19.64 -0.42
N PHE A 30 4.00 -19.09 0.78
CA PHE A 30 5.01 -19.39 1.80
C PHE A 30 4.35 -20.20 2.91
N ALA A 31 4.63 -21.50 2.97
CA ALA A 31 4.05 -22.42 3.95
C ALA A 31 4.65 -22.20 5.35
N GLN A 32 5.95 -21.91 5.42
CA GLN A 32 6.68 -21.65 6.65
C GLN A 32 7.11 -20.18 6.73
N GLU A 33 7.95 -19.84 7.71
CA GLU A 33 8.47 -18.49 7.89
C GLU A 33 9.14 -17.95 6.61
N ALA A 34 8.80 -16.72 6.24
CA ALA A 34 9.38 -16.03 5.10
C ALA A 34 10.09 -14.77 5.57
N THR A 35 11.42 -14.76 5.45
CA THR A 35 12.26 -13.68 5.97
C THR A 35 12.86 -12.85 4.83
N PHE A 36 12.65 -11.54 4.92
CA PHE A 36 13.16 -10.49 4.04
C PHE A 36 13.86 -9.40 4.86
N CYS A 37 14.34 -9.73 6.05
CA CYS A 37 15.01 -8.81 6.97
C CYS A 37 16.22 -8.17 6.28
N ASP A 38 16.33 -6.85 6.35
CA ASP A 38 17.37 -6.06 5.66
C ASP A 38 17.48 -6.31 4.14
N ALA A 39 16.44 -6.86 3.48
CA ALA A 39 16.37 -6.96 2.03
C ALA A 39 16.10 -5.59 1.39
N ASP A 40 16.83 -5.21 0.34
CA ASP A 40 16.69 -3.92 -0.34
C ASP A 40 16.03 -4.09 -1.70
N PHE A 41 14.81 -3.57 -1.87
CA PHE A 41 14.05 -3.64 -3.12
C PHE A 41 14.19 -2.31 -3.88
N CYS A 42 15.25 -2.20 -4.69
CA CYS A 42 15.58 -0.94 -5.39
C CYS A 42 14.62 -0.61 -6.55
N SER A 43 13.82 -1.58 -6.97
CA SER A 43 12.81 -1.46 -8.03
C SER A 43 11.51 -2.12 -7.54
N GLU A 44 10.54 -2.31 -8.42
CA GLU A 44 9.21 -2.80 -8.05
C GLU A 44 9.26 -4.17 -7.36
N ALA A 45 8.63 -4.26 -6.19
CA ALA A 45 8.43 -5.50 -5.45
C ALA A 45 6.94 -5.87 -5.48
N ASN A 46 6.60 -6.91 -6.24
CA ASN A 46 5.23 -7.36 -6.38
C ASN A 46 4.99 -8.58 -5.47
N PHE A 47 4.06 -8.46 -4.53
CA PHE A 47 3.53 -9.51 -3.65
C PHE A 47 2.01 -9.63 -3.81
N TYR A 48 1.47 -9.22 -4.96
CA TYR A 48 0.05 -9.33 -5.27
C TYR A 48 -0.46 -10.75 -5.03
N ASN A 49 -1.58 -10.92 -4.31
CA ASN A 49 -2.14 -12.23 -3.97
C ASN A 49 -1.17 -13.22 -3.27
N ALA A 50 -0.03 -12.77 -2.75
CA ALA A 50 0.88 -13.65 -2.02
C ALA A 50 0.24 -14.11 -0.70
N THR A 51 0.52 -15.35 -0.31
CA THR A 51 0.01 -15.92 0.95
C THR A 51 1.18 -16.31 1.84
N PHE A 52 1.18 -15.79 3.06
CA PHE A 52 2.15 -16.10 4.11
C PHE A 52 1.44 -16.87 5.23
N LYS A 53 1.69 -18.18 5.33
CA LYS A 53 1.03 -19.05 6.32
C LYS A 53 1.58 -18.84 7.74
N ASN A 54 2.87 -18.57 7.84
CA ASN A 54 3.59 -18.32 9.10
C ASN A 54 4.16 -16.90 9.10
N GLU A 55 5.00 -16.57 10.08
CA GLU A 55 5.56 -15.23 10.25
C GLU A 55 6.21 -14.72 8.94
N ALA A 56 5.86 -13.48 8.57
CA ALA A 56 6.46 -12.76 7.45
C ALA A 56 7.27 -11.58 7.98
N ASN A 57 8.59 -11.66 7.85
CA ASN A 57 9.51 -10.70 8.46
C ASN A 57 10.18 -9.82 7.40
N PHE A 58 9.69 -8.59 7.25
CA PHE A 58 10.25 -7.54 6.42
C PHE A 58 10.92 -6.45 7.27
N LYS A 59 11.51 -6.76 8.42
CA LYS A 59 12.12 -5.72 9.28
C LYS A 59 13.40 -5.14 8.65
N SER A 60 13.76 -3.93 9.07
CA SER A 60 15.08 -3.33 8.87
C SER A 60 15.74 -3.24 10.25
N ASN A 61 16.84 -3.94 10.47
CA ASN A 61 17.49 -4.04 11.78
C ASN A 61 18.89 -3.42 11.77
N ASN A 62 19.68 -3.70 10.74
CA ASN A 62 21.12 -3.41 10.75
C ASN A 62 21.51 -2.23 9.86
N ARG A 63 20.66 -1.86 8.91
CA ARG A 63 20.89 -0.77 7.95
C ARG A 63 19.58 -0.19 7.47
N GLU A 64 19.65 0.98 6.84
CA GLU A 64 18.50 1.53 6.12
C GLU A 64 18.34 0.78 4.80
N VAL A 65 17.19 0.12 4.64
CA VAL A 65 16.73 -0.46 3.38
C VAL A 65 15.32 -0.03 3.07
N SER A 66 15.02 0.01 1.78
CA SER A 66 13.75 0.49 1.31
C SER A 66 13.02 -0.53 0.46
N PHE A 67 11.70 -0.40 0.45
CA PHE A 67 10.93 -0.73 -0.72
C PHE A 67 10.89 0.51 -1.60
N ASN A 68 11.17 0.35 -2.90
CA ASN A 68 10.71 1.32 -3.88
C ASN A 68 9.18 1.17 -4.03
N ARG A 69 8.64 1.11 -5.25
CA ARG A 69 7.24 0.75 -5.47
C ARG A 69 6.98 -0.67 -4.96
N ALA A 70 5.97 -0.84 -4.10
CA ALA A 70 5.60 -2.14 -3.57
C ALA A 70 4.10 -2.40 -3.68
N ASP A 71 3.74 -3.59 -4.14
CA ASP A 71 2.36 -4.02 -4.26
C ASP A 71 2.12 -5.26 -3.42
N PHE A 72 1.39 -5.12 -2.32
CA PHE A 72 0.92 -6.22 -1.49
C PHE A 72 -0.57 -6.48 -1.72
N SER A 73 -1.22 -5.85 -2.69
CA SER A 73 -2.67 -5.93 -2.78
C SER A 73 -3.20 -7.36 -2.87
N ASN A 74 -4.31 -7.63 -2.19
CA ASN A 74 -4.87 -8.96 -1.99
C ASN A 74 -3.97 -9.99 -1.29
N ALA A 75 -2.80 -9.62 -0.78
CA ALA A 75 -1.98 -10.54 0.00
C ALA A 75 -2.69 -10.93 1.31
N THR A 76 -2.42 -12.15 1.77
CA THR A 76 -2.92 -12.67 3.04
C THR A 76 -1.75 -13.07 3.94
N PHE A 77 -1.70 -12.48 5.13
CA PHE A 77 -0.81 -12.84 6.22
C PHE A 77 -1.64 -13.60 7.26
N GLU A 78 -1.49 -14.92 7.30
CA GLU A 78 -2.21 -15.79 8.25
C GLU A 78 -1.65 -15.68 9.67
N SER A 79 -0.37 -15.33 9.79
CA SER A 79 0.34 -15.07 11.04
C SER A 79 0.88 -13.63 11.05
N SER A 80 1.70 -13.32 12.07
CA SER A 80 2.23 -11.98 12.28
C SER A 80 3.10 -11.50 11.10
N ALA A 81 2.91 -10.24 10.69
CA ALA A 81 3.65 -9.58 9.62
C ALA A 81 4.37 -8.34 10.15
N TYR A 82 5.67 -8.26 9.91
CA TYR A 82 6.52 -7.22 10.47
C TYR A 82 7.21 -6.39 9.40
N PHE A 83 6.93 -5.09 9.37
CA PHE A 83 7.53 -4.11 8.46
C PHE A 83 8.41 -3.09 9.21
N ASN A 84 8.84 -3.40 10.43
CA ASN A 84 9.48 -2.43 11.33
C ASN A 84 10.67 -1.72 10.67
N ASN A 85 10.78 -0.42 10.94
CA ASN A 85 11.88 0.44 10.49
C ASN A 85 12.05 0.53 8.97
N ARG A 86 11.02 0.20 8.18
CA ARG A 86 11.08 0.27 6.72
C ARG A 86 10.81 1.66 6.19
N THR A 87 11.54 2.03 5.14
CA THR A 87 11.20 3.15 4.27
C THR A 87 10.53 2.64 3.00
N PHE A 88 9.34 3.13 2.69
CA PHE A 88 8.67 2.97 1.41
C PHE A 88 8.88 4.26 0.60
N SER A 89 9.76 4.17 -0.40
CA SER A 89 10.27 5.32 -1.16
C SER A 89 9.34 5.77 -2.28
N ASP A 90 8.42 4.91 -2.73
CA ASP A 90 7.41 5.19 -3.75
C ASP A 90 6.04 4.59 -3.33
N PHE A 91 5.04 4.69 -4.21
CA PHE A 91 3.69 4.21 -3.97
C PHE A 91 3.66 2.78 -3.44
N THR A 92 2.96 2.59 -2.32
CA THR A 92 2.80 1.29 -1.68
C THR A 92 1.33 0.94 -1.58
N ASN A 93 0.97 -0.23 -2.10
CA ASN A 93 -0.40 -0.68 -2.20
C ASN A 93 -0.66 -1.85 -1.25
N PHE A 94 -1.42 -1.62 -0.19
CA PHE A 94 -1.96 -2.64 0.71
C PHE A 94 -3.46 -2.91 0.46
N HIS A 95 -4.02 -2.47 -0.67
CA HIS A 95 -5.44 -2.67 -0.98
C HIS A 95 -5.90 -4.12 -0.77
N GLU A 96 -6.96 -4.33 0.00
CA GLU A 96 -7.53 -5.67 0.28
C GLU A 96 -6.58 -6.66 0.95
N VAL A 97 -5.51 -6.17 1.59
CA VAL A 97 -4.63 -7.04 2.38
C VAL A 97 -5.34 -7.51 3.65
N LYS A 98 -5.16 -8.79 3.96
CA LYS A 98 -5.68 -9.43 5.17
C LYS A 98 -4.52 -9.76 6.11
N PHE A 99 -4.42 -9.03 7.21
CA PHE A 99 -3.57 -9.38 8.34
C PHE A 99 -4.43 -10.10 9.38
N LYS A 100 -4.34 -11.44 9.45
CA LYS A 100 -5.17 -12.21 10.38
C LYS A 100 -4.66 -12.17 11.82
N ASP A 101 -3.36 -11.91 11.99
CA ASP A 101 -2.72 -11.66 13.27
C ASP A 101 -2.01 -10.29 13.26
N THR A 102 -1.03 -10.08 14.14
CA THR A 102 -0.37 -8.80 14.37
C THR A 102 0.26 -8.25 13.09
N ALA A 103 -0.11 -7.02 12.74
CA ALA A 103 0.54 -6.24 11.68
C ALA A 103 1.35 -5.11 12.30
N CYS A 104 2.67 -5.15 12.14
CA CYS A 104 3.56 -4.20 12.80
C CYS A 104 4.26 -3.29 11.79
N PHE A 105 3.89 -2.01 11.83
CA PHE A 105 4.45 -0.91 11.04
C PHE A 105 5.21 0.08 11.94
N PHE A 106 5.78 -0.41 13.04
CA PHE A 106 6.56 0.40 13.97
C PHE A 106 7.69 1.13 13.23
N ASN A 107 7.76 2.46 13.41
CA ASN A 107 8.80 3.31 12.82
C ASN A 107 8.91 3.20 11.28
N VAL A 108 7.81 2.89 10.59
CA VAL A 108 7.75 2.89 9.13
C VAL A 108 7.69 4.33 8.61
N LYS A 109 8.38 4.62 7.51
CA LYS A 109 8.31 5.89 6.78
C LYS A 109 7.76 5.65 5.39
N PHE A 110 6.73 6.37 5.02
CA PHE A 110 6.21 6.40 3.67
C PHE A 110 6.51 7.75 3.03
N ASN A 111 7.36 7.78 2.01
CA ASN A 111 7.75 9.01 1.31
C ASN A 111 6.80 9.35 0.14
N CYS A 112 5.88 8.44 -0.17
CA CYS A 112 4.79 8.64 -1.12
C CYS A 112 3.47 8.21 -0.49
N PRO A 113 2.31 8.63 -1.05
CA PRO A 113 1.02 8.19 -0.55
C PRO A 113 0.88 6.67 -0.58
N MET A 114 0.27 6.12 0.46
CA MET A 114 0.01 4.69 0.63
C MET A 114 -1.48 4.39 0.48
N ASN A 115 -1.81 3.19 0.03
CA ASN A 115 -3.20 2.74 -0.08
C ASN A 115 -3.48 1.60 0.91
N PHE A 116 -4.32 1.85 1.91
CA PHE A 116 -4.83 0.84 2.85
C PHE A 116 -6.34 0.57 2.66
N PHE A 117 -6.91 0.94 1.50
CA PHE A 117 -8.33 0.77 1.24
C PHE A 117 -8.74 -0.70 1.31
N SER A 118 -9.77 -0.99 2.09
CA SER A 118 -10.29 -2.36 2.34
C SER A 118 -9.27 -3.32 2.97
N CYS A 119 -8.21 -2.83 3.64
CA CYS A 119 -7.39 -3.68 4.51
C CYS A 119 -8.21 -4.22 5.69
N ILE A 120 -7.93 -5.45 6.10
CA ILE A 120 -8.53 -6.09 7.26
C ILE A 120 -7.41 -6.44 8.25
N PHE A 121 -7.60 -6.03 9.52
CA PHE A 121 -6.73 -6.36 10.64
C PHE A 121 -7.54 -7.22 11.62
N GLY A 122 -7.19 -8.49 11.75
CA GLY A 122 -7.86 -9.47 12.61
C GLY A 122 -7.39 -9.43 14.07
N SER A 123 -6.29 -8.73 14.34
CA SER A 123 -5.65 -8.61 15.64
C SER A 123 -5.01 -7.21 15.78
N ASN A 124 -3.89 -7.10 16.50
CA ASN A 124 -3.21 -5.84 16.78
C ASN A 124 -2.59 -5.20 15.52
N LEU A 125 -2.86 -3.91 15.34
CA LEU A 125 -2.18 -3.04 14.38
C LEU A 125 -1.26 -2.09 15.14
N ASN A 126 0.06 -2.24 15.01
CA ASN A 126 1.04 -1.33 15.60
C ASN A 126 1.53 -0.33 14.56
N LEU A 127 1.18 0.95 14.75
CA LEU A 127 1.58 2.08 13.90
C LEU A 127 2.43 3.12 14.66
N ILE A 128 2.96 2.79 15.83
CA ILE A 128 3.74 3.75 16.63
C ILE A 128 4.96 4.24 15.82
N ASN A 129 5.17 5.56 15.80
CA ASN A 129 6.19 6.25 15.00
C ASN A 129 6.06 6.06 13.48
N CYS A 130 4.91 5.62 12.97
CA CYS A 130 4.65 5.57 11.53
C CYS A 130 4.52 7.00 10.96
N LYS A 131 5.27 7.31 9.91
CA LYS A 131 5.34 8.64 9.30
C LYS A 131 4.91 8.63 7.84
N ALA A 132 4.21 9.69 7.44
CA ALA A 132 3.88 10.00 6.05
C ALA A 132 4.57 11.30 5.63
N ASN A 133 5.56 11.20 4.75
CA ASN A 133 6.46 12.26 4.32
C ASN A 133 6.24 12.60 2.84
N PHE A 134 5.01 12.93 2.46
CA PHE A 134 4.68 13.38 1.10
C PHE A 134 3.93 14.72 1.12
N SER A 135 3.99 15.43 0.00
CA SER A 135 3.31 16.71 -0.19
C SER A 135 1.97 16.53 -0.91
N TYR A 136 1.13 17.57 -0.86
CA TYR A 136 -0.07 17.68 -1.71
C TYR A 136 0.25 17.41 -3.19
N ARG A 137 1.32 18.04 -3.69
CA ARG A 137 1.78 17.88 -5.08
C ARG A 137 2.16 16.44 -5.40
N SER A 138 2.85 15.75 -4.49
CA SER A 138 3.21 14.34 -4.64
C SER A 138 1.96 13.44 -4.75
N LEU A 139 0.88 13.78 -4.04
CA LEU A 139 -0.40 13.10 -4.14
C LEU A 139 -1.10 13.40 -5.48
N GLN A 140 -1.11 14.66 -5.93
CA GLN A 140 -1.62 15.01 -7.26
C GLN A 140 -0.88 14.26 -8.37
N ASP A 141 0.45 14.23 -8.31
CA ASP A 141 1.29 13.51 -9.27
C ASP A 141 0.97 12.01 -9.27
N LEU A 142 0.75 11.41 -8.10
CA LEU A 142 0.33 10.01 -7.99
C LEU A 142 -1.01 9.78 -8.70
N VAL A 143 -2.03 10.57 -8.39
CA VAL A 143 -3.37 10.45 -9.02
C VAL A 143 -3.27 10.56 -10.53
N CYS A 144 -2.46 11.51 -11.03
CA CYS A 144 -2.23 11.67 -12.47
C CYS A 144 -1.51 10.48 -13.13
N LYS A 145 -0.62 9.79 -12.39
CA LYS A 145 0.09 8.60 -12.87
C LYS A 145 -0.79 7.34 -12.88
N GLN A 146 -1.81 7.25 -12.02
CA GLN A 146 -2.62 6.03 -11.91
C GLN A 146 -3.50 5.74 -13.12
N SER A 147 -4.07 6.78 -13.74
CA SER A 147 -4.91 6.64 -14.93
C SER A 147 -4.99 7.96 -15.68
N GLN A 148 -5.17 7.91 -17.00
CA GLN A 148 -5.58 9.08 -17.78
C GLN A 148 -7.10 9.28 -17.76
N ASP A 149 -7.86 8.22 -17.47
CA ASP A 149 -9.31 8.29 -17.34
C ASP A 149 -9.70 8.99 -16.03
N LYS A 150 -10.51 10.03 -16.16
CA LYS A 150 -10.91 10.89 -15.04
C LYS A 150 -11.80 10.19 -14.03
N TYR A 151 -12.65 9.25 -14.46
CA TYR A 151 -13.49 8.48 -13.54
C TYR A 151 -12.62 7.56 -12.68
N GLU A 152 -11.64 6.89 -13.27
CA GLU A 152 -10.69 6.06 -12.52
C GLU A 152 -9.80 6.89 -11.57
N LYS A 153 -9.40 8.11 -11.95
CA LYS A 153 -8.72 9.04 -11.02
C LYS A 153 -9.56 9.36 -9.80
N ILE A 154 -10.84 9.73 -10.01
CA ILE A 154 -11.79 10.05 -8.94
C ILE A 154 -12.02 8.83 -8.04
N LYS A 155 -12.21 7.65 -8.65
CA LYS A 155 -12.37 6.40 -7.90
C LYS A 155 -11.13 6.09 -7.06
N PHE A 156 -9.93 6.25 -7.62
CA PHE A 156 -8.68 6.03 -6.89
C PHE A 156 -8.54 6.99 -5.71
N ILE A 157 -8.73 8.31 -5.92
CA ILE A 157 -8.57 9.29 -4.84
C ILE A 157 -9.63 9.14 -3.75
N ASN A 158 -10.84 8.66 -4.08
CA ASN A 158 -11.90 8.42 -3.10
C ASN A 158 -11.60 7.25 -2.15
N ASN A 159 -10.73 6.31 -2.56
CA ASN A 159 -10.38 5.14 -1.76
C ASN A 159 -9.25 5.42 -0.75
N LEU A 160 -8.33 6.35 -1.07
CA LEU A 160 -7.18 6.65 -0.21
C LEU A 160 -7.53 7.17 1.21
N PRO A 161 -8.53 8.07 1.38
CA PRO A 161 -8.89 8.62 2.69
C PRO A 161 -9.17 7.59 3.77
N ASP A 162 -9.76 6.44 3.43
CA ASP A 162 -10.11 5.41 4.41
C ASP A 162 -8.87 4.84 5.10
N GLY A 163 -7.79 4.65 4.34
CA GLY A 163 -6.50 4.24 4.89
C GLY A 163 -5.92 5.27 5.86
N PHE A 164 -6.02 6.56 5.52
CA PHE A 164 -5.53 7.63 6.40
C PHE A 164 -6.37 7.76 7.67
N ARG A 165 -7.70 7.57 7.57
CA ARG A 165 -8.60 7.55 8.74
C ARG A 165 -8.27 6.41 9.69
N LEU A 166 -8.02 5.21 9.15
CA LEU A 166 -7.60 4.06 9.93
C LEU A 166 -6.31 4.36 10.72
N ILE A 167 -5.30 4.88 10.04
CA ILE A 167 -4.00 5.19 10.67
C ILE A 167 -4.18 6.29 11.73
N LYS A 168 -4.88 7.37 11.38
CA LYS A 168 -5.22 8.48 12.30
C LYS A 168 -5.92 7.98 13.55
N TYR A 169 -6.96 7.14 13.40
CA TYR A 169 -7.72 6.59 14.54
C TYR A 169 -6.83 5.72 15.43
N THR A 170 -6.03 4.86 14.82
CA THR A 170 -5.11 3.98 15.56
C THR A 170 -4.09 4.80 16.35
N LEU A 171 -3.48 5.82 15.75
CA LEU A 171 -2.52 6.70 16.42
C LEU A 171 -3.15 7.52 17.56
N ASN A 172 -4.35 8.05 17.37
CA ASN A 172 -5.09 8.75 18.42
C ASN A 172 -5.38 7.83 19.62
N SER A 173 -5.73 6.57 19.38
CA SER A 173 -6.04 5.60 20.44
C SER A 173 -4.85 5.28 21.37
N VAL A 174 -3.62 5.51 20.90
CA VAL A 174 -2.37 5.32 21.67
C VAL A 174 -1.73 6.66 22.09
N GLY A 175 -2.43 7.78 21.93
CA GLY A 175 -1.98 9.10 22.35
C GLY A 175 -0.98 9.79 21.41
N SER A 176 -0.71 9.25 20.21
CA SER A 176 0.17 9.90 19.22
C SER A 176 -0.59 10.94 18.38
N ASN A 177 -1.09 11.98 19.03
CA ASN A 177 -1.95 13.00 18.43
C ASN A 177 -1.25 13.81 17.32
N LEU A 178 0.06 14.07 17.48
CA LEU A 178 0.85 14.82 16.49
C LEU A 178 1.00 14.02 15.19
N ASP A 179 1.34 12.73 15.28
CA ASP A 179 1.42 11.86 14.10
C ASP A 179 0.04 11.70 13.46
N ALA A 180 -1.01 11.53 14.27
CA ALA A 180 -2.39 11.43 13.77
C ALA A 180 -2.83 12.68 12.98
N ALA A 181 -2.41 13.88 13.40
CA ALA A 181 -2.72 15.12 12.70
C ALA A 181 -2.10 15.16 11.28
N ILE A 182 -0.94 14.53 11.08
CA ILE A 182 -0.32 14.39 9.75
C ILE A 182 -1.24 13.59 8.82
N PHE A 183 -1.79 12.47 9.30
CA PHE A 183 -2.73 11.65 8.51
C PHE A 183 -4.08 12.33 8.30
N HIS A 184 -4.53 13.18 9.25
CA HIS A 184 -5.69 14.03 9.02
C HIS A 184 -5.46 15.03 7.88
N ARG A 185 -4.29 15.69 7.84
CA ARG A 185 -3.93 16.57 6.73
C ARG A 185 -3.95 15.82 5.39
N ASN A 186 -3.45 14.58 5.36
CA ASN A 186 -3.44 13.75 4.15
C ASN A 186 -4.87 13.40 3.68
N GLU A 187 -5.82 13.19 4.61
CA GLU A 187 -7.24 13.02 4.29
C GLU A 187 -7.82 14.27 3.61
N LEU A 188 -7.47 15.47 4.11
CA LEU A 188 -7.90 16.73 3.52
C LEU A 188 -7.31 16.94 2.12
N TYR A 189 -6.04 16.58 1.90
CA TYR A 189 -5.43 16.60 0.58
C TYR A 189 -6.22 15.75 -0.43
N CYS A 190 -6.65 14.55 -0.06
CA CYS A 190 -7.49 13.74 -0.94
C CYS A 190 -8.82 14.43 -1.28
N LYS A 191 -9.46 15.07 -0.29
CA LYS A 191 -10.73 15.76 -0.49
C LYS A 191 -10.59 16.98 -1.40
N GLU A 192 -9.51 17.72 -1.26
CA GLU A 192 -9.20 18.88 -2.11
C GLU A 192 -9.01 18.44 -3.57
N ILE A 193 -8.22 17.40 -3.82
CA ILE A 193 -8.02 16.83 -5.17
C ILE A 193 -9.34 16.30 -5.75
N GLU A 194 -10.15 15.61 -4.94
CA GLU A 194 -11.48 15.14 -5.35
C GLU A 194 -12.36 16.31 -5.80
N ILE A 195 -12.39 17.40 -5.04
CA ILE A 195 -13.18 18.60 -5.36
C ILE A 195 -12.64 19.26 -6.63
N GLU A 196 -11.33 19.47 -6.76
CA GLU A 196 -10.71 20.03 -7.97
C GLU A 196 -11.10 19.21 -9.22
N ASN A 197 -10.97 17.89 -9.14
CA ASN A 197 -11.33 17.01 -10.25
C ASN A 197 -12.85 17.00 -10.53
N ASN A 198 -13.69 17.08 -9.50
CA ASN A 198 -15.15 17.14 -9.68
C ASN A 198 -15.64 18.48 -10.23
N LEU A 199 -15.04 19.61 -9.84
CA LEU A 199 -15.38 20.94 -10.37
C LEU A 199 -15.09 21.04 -11.87
N GLU A 200 -14.07 20.35 -12.34
CA GLU A 200 -13.79 20.19 -13.77
C GLU A 200 -14.70 19.16 -14.48
N TYR A 201 -15.61 18.45 -13.78
CA TYR A 201 -16.49 17.42 -14.33
C TYR A 201 -17.94 17.93 -14.37
N SER A 202 -18.27 18.71 -15.41
CA SER A 202 -19.66 19.14 -15.62
C SER A 202 -20.57 17.92 -15.92
N PRO A 203 -21.87 17.97 -15.54
CA PRO A 203 -22.84 16.89 -15.80
C PRO A 203 -22.95 16.44 -17.27
N GLN A 204 -22.48 17.25 -18.21
CA GLN A 204 -22.53 16.97 -19.65
C GLN A 204 -21.59 15.80 -20.04
N GLN A 205 -20.50 15.57 -19.30
CA GLN A 205 -19.53 14.52 -19.61
C GLN A 205 -19.96 13.12 -19.12
N LYS A 206 -20.78 13.06 -18.06
CA LYS A 206 -21.35 11.81 -17.50
C LYS A 206 -22.21 11.05 -18.52
N ASN A 207 -23.00 11.79 -19.30
CA ASN A 207 -23.87 11.23 -20.35
C ASN A 207 -23.09 10.74 -21.58
N ALA A 208 -21.93 11.33 -21.88
CA ALA A 208 -21.09 10.92 -23.00
C ALA A 208 -20.35 9.61 -22.72
N ASN A 209 -19.82 9.43 -21.51
CA ASN A 209 -19.07 8.23 -21.12
C ASN A 209 -19.97 7.01 -20.91
N GLN A 210 -21.19 7.19 -20.38
CA GLN A 210 -22.18 6.11 -20.32
C GLN A 210 -22.63 5.63 -21.71
N LYS A 211 -22.68 6.53 -22.70
CA LYS A 211 -22.97 6.16 -24.10
C LYS A 211 -21.80 5.41 -24.75
N ARG A 212 -20.55 5.83 -24.49
CA ARG A 212 -19.34 5.15 -24.98
C ARG A 212 -19.18 3.71 -24.46
N ASN A 213 -19.39 3.51 -23.16
CA ASN A 213 -19.28 2.19 -22.54
C ASN A 213 -20.41 1.22 -22.95
N LYS A 214 -21.57 1.75 -23.36
CA LYS A 214 -22.66 0.93 -23.96
C LYS A 214 -22.39 0.58 -25.42
N ALA A 215 -21.66 1.40 -26.16
CA ALA A 215 -21.30 1.13 -27.56
C ALA A 215 -20.18 0.07 -27.69
N GLN A 216 -19.25 0.01 -26.73
CA GLN A 216 -18.14 -0.95 -26.72
C GLN A 216 -18.53 -2.37 -26.27
N LYS A 217 -19.72 -2.57 -25.69
CA LYS A 217 -20.25 -3.90 -25.29
C LYS A 217 -21.14 -4.56 -26.36
N LYS A 218 -21.17 -4.01 -27.57
CA LYS A 218 -22.07 -4.47 -28.66
C LYS A 218 -21.36 -5.13 -29.85
N PHE A 219 -20.11 -5.55 -29.70
CA PHE A 219 -19.39 -6.37 -30.68
C PHE A 219 -18.78 -7.58 -29.99
#